data_AF-A0A0L0SB12-F1
#
_entry.id   AF-A0A0L0SB12-F1
#
_cell.length_a   1.000
_cell.length_b   1.000
_cell.length_c   1.000
_cell.angle_alpha   90.00
_cell.angle_beta   90.00
_cell.angle_gamma   90.00
#
_symmetry.space_group_name_H-M   'P 1'
#
loop_
_entity.id
_entity.type
_entity.pdbx_description
1 polymer ?
#
loop_
_entity_poly.entity_id
_entity_poly.type
_entity_poly.pdbx_seq_one_letter_code
_entity_poly.pdbx_strand_id
1 'polypeptide(L)'
;MSTATAAAVVYPRVSYEARRAHFTNTLATQLLDLIIAKQSNLCVSADLTKAADVLQLADQVGPYICMLKTHADIIEDFDAKFVEALQKLAGKHGFLIFEDRKFADIGNTVQHQYAHGVHKIADWAHVVNAHTLPGEGIISGLKAGDGLGQQYRTPHDVLVKDGCDVIIVGRGIYKPGRDPVAEAKRYQKAGWDAYLASLAAAAGRK
;
A
#
# COMPACT_ATOMS: atom_id res chain seq x y z
N MET A 1 35.83 9.71 -16.12
CA MET A 1 35.97 9.01 -14.82
C MET A 1 34.86 7.97 -14.74
N SER A 2 35.22 6.69 -14.73
CA SER A 2 34.28 5.57 -14.64
C SER A 2 33.65 5.54 -13.26
N THR A 3 32.35 5.81 -13.15
CA THR A 3 31.59 5.57 -11.92
C THR A 3 31.41 4.06 -11.79
N ALA A 4 32.26 3.44 -10.97
CA ALA A 4 32.02 2.07 -10.53
C ALA A 4 30.67 2.05 -9.79
N THR A 5 29.68 1.39 -10.39
CA THR A 5 28.42 1.06 -9.73
C THR A 5 28.74 0.16 -8.56
N ALA A 6 28.62 0.68 -7.34
CA ALA A 6 28.71 -0.14 -6.14
C ALA A 6 27.67 -1.26 -6.27
N ALA A 7 28.12 -2.51 -6.20
CA ALA A 7 27.22 -3.64 -6.17
C ALA A 7 26.23 -3.42 -5.01
N ALA A 8 24.93 -3.46 -5.32
CA ALA A 8 23.90 -3.26 -4.31
C ALA A 8 24.12 -4.30 -3.19
N VAL A 9 24.23 -3.84 -1.94
CA VAL A 9 24.30 -4.73 -0.79
C VAL A 9 23.00 -5.50 -0.73
N VAL A 10 23.05 -6.79 -1.08
CA VAL A 10 21.88 -7.68 -0.98
C VAL A 10 21.81 -8.15 0.46
N TYR A 11 20.98 -7.48 1.25
CA TYR A 11 20.67 -7.96 2.59
C TYR A 11 19.86 -9.25 2.49
N PRO A 12 20.19 -10.28 3.28
CA PRO A 12 19.42 -11.52 3.29
C PRO A 12 17.99 -11.21 3.72
N ARG A 13 17.01 -11.72 2.96
CA ARG A 13 15.60 -11.54 3.31
C ARG A 13 15.29 -12.35 4.56
N VAL A 14 14.85 -11.66 5.61
CA VAL A 14 14.44 -12.26 6.89
C VAL A 14 12.94 -12.09 7.11
N SER A 15 12.38 -12.85 8.05
CA SER A 15 10.93 -12.85 8.30
C SER A 15 10.42 -11.52 8.85
N TYR A 16 9.11 -11.27 8.74
CA TYR A 16 8.49 -10.10 9.34
C TYR A 16 8.70 -10.04 10.86
N GLU A 17 8.68 -11.18 11.56
CA GLU A 17 8.96 -11.28 12.99
C GLU A 17 10.40 -10.85 13.32
N ALA A 18 11.38 -11.32 12.55
CA ALA A 18 12.77 -10.92 12.73
C ALA A 18 12.94 -9.41 12.48
N ARG A 19 12.34 -8.88 11.41
CA ARG A 19 12.35 -7.44 11.10
C ARG A 19 11.71 -6.61 12.20
N ARG A 20 10.58 -7.08 12.73
CA ARG A 20 9.81 -6.41 13.76
C ARG A 20 10.65 -6.15 15.03
N ALA A 21 11.61 -7.02 15.34
CA ALA A 21 12.54 -6.84 16.45
C ALA A 21 13.58 -5.73 16.20
N HIS A 22 13.79 -5.31 14.96
CA HIS A 22 14.79 -4.30 14.58
C HIS A 22 14.21 -2.89 14.37
N PHE A 23 12.89 -2.75 14.22
CA PHE A 23 12.26 -1.45 14.04
C PHE A 23 11.88 -0.80 15.37
N THR A 24 12.22 0.48 15.52
CA THR A 24 11.78 1.34 16.64
C THR A 24 10.64 2.27 16.25
N ASN A 25 10.39 2.48 14.95
CA ASN A 25 9.28 3.29 14.46
C ASN A 25 7.95 2.60 14.77
N THR A 26 7.10 3.24 15.59
CA THR A 26 5.82 2.70 16.06
C THR A 26 4.87 2.30 14.95
N LEU A 27 4.85 3.04 13.84
CA LEU A 27 3.96 2.74 12.72
C LEU A 27 4.45 1.51 11.94
N ALA A 28 5.76 1.42 11.73
CA ALA A 28 6.37 0.27 11.07
C ALA A 28 6.18 -1.01 11.90
N THR A 29 6.32 -0.91 13.22
CA THR A 29 6.08 -2.04 14.13
C THR A 29 4.62 -2.45 14.13
N GLN A 30 3.68 -1.50 14.21
CA GLN A 30 2.23 -1.76 14.09
C GLN A 30 1.88 -2.45 12.77
N LEU A 31 2.42 -1.99 11.64
CA LEU A 31 2.19 -2.62 10.34
C LEU A 31 2.70 -4.07 10.33
N LEU A 32 3.92 -4.30 10.81
CA LEU A 32 4.49 -5.65 10.86
C LEU A 32 3.68 -6.57 11.79
N ASP A 33 3.26 -6.07 12.96
CA ASP A 33 2.42 -6.82 13.90
C ASP A 33 1.08 -7.21 13.25
N LEU A 34 0.45 -6.32 12.49
CA LEU A 34 -0.76 -6.60 11.71
C LEU A 34 -0.52 -7.64 10.60
N ILE A 35 0.57 -7.49 9.84
CA ILE A 35 0.94 -8.43 8.77
C ILE A 35 1.13 -9.84 9.34
N ILE A 36 1.86 -9.95 10.45
CA ILE A 36 2.14 -11.22 11.14
C ILE A 36 0.83 -11.84 11.64
N ALA A 37 0.04 -11.07 12.40
CA ALA A 37 -1.19 -11.56 13.02
C ALA A 37 -2.23 -12.04 11.99
N LYS A 38 -2.33 -11.35 10.85
CA LYS A 38 -3.33 -11.64 9.81
C LYS A 38 -2.80 -12.51 8.67
N GLN A 39 -1.50 -12.82 8.69
CA GLN A 39 -0.80 -13.44 7.56
C GLN A 39 -1.17 -12.76 6.22
N SER A 40 -1.16 -11.43 6.24
CA SER A 40 -1.56 -10.62 5.10
C SER A 40 -0.56 -9.51 4.86
N ASN A 41 0.05 -9.54 3.68
CA ASN A 41 0.86 -8.46 3.13
C ASN A 41 0.15 -7.78 1.95
N LEU A 42 -1.19 -7.79 1.97
CA LEU A 42 -2.05 -7.18 0.97
C LEU A 42 -2.50 -5.79 1.43
N CYS A 43 -2.23 -4.79 0.60
CA CYS A 43 -2.84 -3.47 0.64
C CYS A 43 -3.88 -3.36 -0.49
N VAL A 44 -5.11 -2.95 -0.17
CA VAL A 44 -6.15 -2.72 -1.20
C VAL A 44 -6.22 -1.25 -1.55
N SER A 45 -6.16 -0.94 -2.85
CA SER A 45 -6.30 0.41 -3.41
C SER A 45 -7.76 0.69 -3.74
N ALA A 46 -8.46 1.42 -2.87
CA ALA A 46 -9.88 1.72 -3.03
C ALA A 46 -10.09 2.97 -3.90
N ASP A 47 -9.80 2.85 -5.20
CA ASP A 47 -9.97 3.95 -6.16
C ASP A 47 -11.43 4.01 -6.63
N LEU A 48 -12.30 4.53 -5.76
CA LEU A 48 -13.75 4.68 -5.93
C LEU A 48 -14.15 6.13 -5.62
N THR A 49 -15.18 6.66 -6.27
CA THR A 49 -15.53 8.09 -6.17
C THR A 49 -16.64 8.40 -5.18
N LYS A 50 -17.29 7.38 -4.60
CA LYS A 50 -18.33 7.54 -3.57
C LYS A 50 -17.87 7.01 -2.23
N ALA A 51 -18.08 7.80 -1.18
CA ALA A 51 -17.73 7.44 0.19
C ALA A 51 -18.36 6.10 0.62
N ALA A 52 -19.63 5.87 0.27
CA ALA A 52 -20.34 4.64 0.58
C ALA A 52 -19.67 3.39 -0.03
N ASP A 53 -19.21 3.48 -1.27
CA ASP A 53 -18.57 2.36 -1.96
C ASP A 53 -17.20 2.04 -1.36
N VAL A 54 -16.44 3.07 -0.97
CA VAL A 54 -15.17 2.89 -0.26
C VAL A 54 -15.38 2.20 1.09
N LEU A 55 -16.38 2.64 1.87
CA LEU A 55 -16.69 2.05 3.17
C LEU A 55 -17.19 0.60 3.04
N GLN A 56 -18.04 0.32 2.05
CA GLN A 56 -18.51 -1.03 1.76
C GLN A 56 -17.34 -1.95 1.40
N LEU A 57 -16.46 -1.51 0.50
CA LEU A 57 -15.28 -2.26 0.12
C LEU A 57 -14.38 -2.50 1.32
N ALA A 58 -14.12 -1.47 2.14
CA ALA A 58 -13.29 -1.55 3.33
C ALA A 58 -13.82 -2.57 4.35
N ASP A 59 -15.15 -2.63 4.57
CA ASP A 59 -15.74 -3.63 5.47
C ASP A 59 -15.64 -5.05 4.90
N GLN A 60 -15.80 -5.21 3.59
CA GLN A 60 -15.68 -6.51 2.91
C GLN A 60 -14.26 -7.07 2.92
N VAL A 61 -13.27 -6.25 2.59
CA VAL A 61 -11.87 -6.70 2.44
C VAL A 61 -11.06 -6.57 3.73
N GLY A 62 -11.52 -5.75 4.67
CA GLY A 62 -10.87 -5.43 5.94
C GLY A 62 -10.22 -6.62 6.65
N PRO A 63 -10.91 -7.77 6.83
CA PRO A 63 -10.34 -8.95 7.48
C PRO A 63 -9.08 -9.53 6.80
N TYR A 64 -8.86 -9.25 5.51
CA TYR A 64 -7.85 -9.90 4.68
C TYR A 64 -6.67 -8.98 4.31
N ILE A 65 -6.69 -7.72 4.73
CA ILE A 65 -5.70 -6.70 4.34
C ILE A 65 -4.90 -6.19 5.54
N CYS A 66 -3.64 -5.80 5.32
CA CYS A 66 -2.86 -5.05 6.31
C CYS A 66 -3.07 -3.53 6.19
N MET A 67 -3.50 -3.06 5.02
CA MET A 67 -3.63 -1.64 4.73
C MET A 67 -4.73 -1.39 3.70
N LEU A 68 -5.46 -0.29 3.86
CA LEU A 68 -6.36 0.25 2.84
C LEU A 68 -5.76 1.56 2.33
N LYS A 69 -5.52 1.63 1.03
CA LYS A 69 -5.04 2.83 0.35
C LYS A 69 -6.22 3.60 -0.24
N THR A 70 -6.27 4.90 0.02
CA THR A 70 -7.30 5.82 -0.44
C THR A 70 -6.74 6.85 -1.42
N HIS A 71 -7.66 7.50 -2.13
CA HIS A 71 -7.46 8.78 -2.82
C HIS A 71 -8.60 9.69 -2.36
N ALA A 72 -8.39 10.47 -1.31
CA ALA A 72 -9.45 11.31 -0.75
C ALA A 72 -9.95 12.36 -1.76
N ASP A 73 -9.06 12.80 -2.65
CA ASP A 73 -9.29 13.81 -3.67
C ASP A 73 -10.18 13.37 -4.84
N ILE A 74 -10.46 12.08 -4.99
CA ILE A 74 -11.41 11.56 -5.99
C ILE A 74 -12.78 11.22 -5.40
N ILE A 75 -12.96 11.33 -4.07
CA ILE A 75 -14.23 11.05 -3.40
C ILE A 75 -15.10 12.31 -3.47
N GLU A 76 -16.18 12.23 -4.26
CA GLU A 76 -17.04 13.38 -4.58
C GLU A 76 -17.81 13.91 -3.37
N ASP A 77 -18.12 13.03 -2.42
CA ASP A 77 -18.90 13.28 -1.20
C ASP A 77 -18.05 13.13 0.08
N PHE A 78 -16.75 13.47 0.01
CA PHE A 78 -15.85 13.42 1.15
C PHE A 78 -16.31 14.36 2.28
N ASP A 79 -16.50 13.80 3.47
CA ASP A 79 -16.80 14.56 4.69
C ASP A 79 -16.17 13.93 5.95
N ALA A 80 -16.35 14.59 7.10
CA ALA A 80 -15.84 14.09 8.37
C ALA A 80 -16.49 12.75 8.80
N LYS A 81 -17.74 12.49 8.41
CA LYS A 81 -18.44 11.23 8.76
C LYS A 81 -17.84 10.05 8.03
N PHE A 82 -17.44 10.25 6.76
CA PHE A 82 -16.68 9.25 6.00
C PHE A 82 -15.38 8.89 6.73
N VAL A 83 -14.61 9.90 7.17
CA VAL A 83 -13.35 9.68 7.89
C VAL A 83 -13.58 8.90 9.18
N GLU A 84 -14.56 9.31 10.01
CA GLU A 84 -14.91 8.60 11.24
C GLU A 84 -15.32 7.14 10.99
N ALA A 85 -16.14 6.91 9.96
CA ALA A 85 -16.58 5.57 9.59
C ALA A 85 -15.41 4.70 9.12
N LEU A 86 -14.50 5.26 8.32
CA LEU A 86 -13.32 4.54 7.84
C LEU A 86 -12.37 4.18 8.99
N GLN A 87 -12.14 5.10 9.93
CA GLN A 87 -11.34 4.82 11.13
C GLN A 87 -11.98 3.73 12.01
N LYS A 88 -13.31 3.73 12.14
CA LYS A 88 -14.02 2.65 12.84
C LYS A 88 -13.82 1.30 12.16
N LEU A 89 -13.86 1.23 10.83
CA LEU A 89 -13.58 0.00 10.08
C LEU A 89 -12.12 -0.45 10.22
N ALA A 90 -11.17 0.49 10.19
CA ALA A 90 -9.75 0.22 10.42
C ALA A 90 -9.50 -0.40 11.79
N GLY A 91 -10.13 0.15 12.84
CA GLY A 91 -10.09 -0.41 14.19
C GLY A 91 -10.79 -1.76 14.31
N LYS A 92 -11.98 -1.91 13.71
CA LYS A 92 -12.78 -3.14 13.70
C LYS A 92 -12.02 -4.32 13.09
N HIS A 93 -11.36 -4.10 11.96
CA HIS A 93 -10.76 -5.18 11.15
C HIS A 93 -9.24 -5.28 11.27
N GLY A 94 -8.59 -4.31 11.90
CA GLY A 94 -7.14 -4.24 12.03
C GLY A 94 -6.46 -4.03 10.69
N PHE A 95 -6.52 -2.81 10.15
CA PHE A 95 -5.71 -2.38 9.01
C PHE A 95 -5.29 -0.92 9.17
N LEU A 96 -4.18 -0.53 8.53
CA LEU A 96 -3.76 0.87 8.47
C LEU A 96 -4.40 1.59 7.28
N ILE A 97 -4.60 2.90 7.41
CA ILE A 97 -5.12 3.76 6.34
C ILE A 97 -3.94 4.49 5.69
N PHE A 98 -3.80 4.36 4.37
CA PHE A 98 -2.76 5.01 3.57
C PHE A 98 -3.39 5.96 2.56
N GLU A 99 -3.20 7.26 2.74
CA GLU A 99 -3.62 8.24 1.73
C GLU A 99 -2.53 8.41 0.66
N ASP A 100 -2.85 8.00 -0.57
CA ASP A 100 -1.92 7.99 -1.70
C ASP A 100 -1.86 9.34 -2.42
N ARG A 101 -1.63 10.39 -1.64
CA ARG A 101 -1.68 11.78 -2.10
C ARG A 101 -0.53 12.14 -3.04
N LYS A 102 0.59 11.41 -2.99
CA LYS A 102 1.81 11.67 -3.77
C LYS A 102 2.28 13.12 -3.65
N PHE A 103 2.55 13.59 -2.43
CA PHE A 103 3.02 14.96 -2.19
C PHE A 103 4.27 15.27 -3.04
N ALA A 104 4.28 16.41 -3.73
CA ALA A 104 5.33 16.76 -4.70
C ALA A 104 5.51 18.29 -4.82
N ASP A 105 5.54 18.98 -3.68
CA ASP A 105 5.70 20.44 -3.59
C ASP A 105 6.78 20.81 -2.55
N ILE A 106 7.07 22.10 -2.38
CA ILE A 106 8.01 22.59 -1.37
C ILE A 106 7.48 22.35 0.06
N GLY A 107 8.40 22.25 1.02
CA GLY A 107 8.12 21.85 2.40
C GLY A 107 6.96 22.60 3.08
N ASN A 108 6.90 23.93 2.95
CA ASN A 108 5.84 24.71 3.57
C ASN A 108 4.46 24.42 2.95
N THR A 109 4.40 24.28 1.63
CA THR A 109 3.13 24.00 0.92
C THR A 109 2.62 22.61 1.26
N VAL A 110 3.49 21.58 1.26
CA VAL A 110 3.06 20.21 1.59
C VAL A 110 2.59 20.10 3.05
N GLN A 111 3.15 20.88 3.98
CA GLN A 111 2.65 20.93 5.36
C GLN A 111 1.19 21.39 5.42
N HIS A 112 0.83 22.46 4.70
CA HIS A 112 -0.55 22.93 4.66
C HIS A 112 -1.48 21.97 3.91
N GLN A 113 -1.02 21.36 2.82
CA GLN A 113 -1.80 20.34 2.08
C GLN A 113 -2.05 19.09 2.93
N TYR A 114 -1.12 18.74 3.82
CA TYR A 114 -1.22 17.60 4.71
C TYR A 114 -2.09 17.87 5.94
N ALA A 115 -1.88 19.01 6.61
CA ALA A 115 -2.51 19.31 7.90
C ALA A 115 -3.83 20.10 7.82
N HIS A 116 -4.13 20.73 6.68
CA HIS A 116 -5.27 21.63 6.54
C HIS A 116 -6.11 21.32 5.30
N GLY A 117 -6.92 22.30 4.87
CA GLY A 117 -7.86 22.17 3.76
C GLY A 117 -9.06 21.30 4.12
N VAL A 118 -9.76 20.84 3.09
CA VAL A 118 -10.95 19.99 3.23
C VAL A 118 -10.58 18.62 3.78
N HIS A 119 -9.46 18.04 3.34
CA HIS A 119 -9.13 16.65 3.64
C HIS A 119 -8.44 16.43 4.98
N LYS A 120 -7.68 17.42 5.50
CA LYS A 120 -6.92 17.31 6.76
C LYS A 120 -6.25 15.95 6.95
N ILE A 121 -5.48 15.53 5.94
CA ILE A 121 -4.97 14.15 5.79
C ILE A 121 -4.22 13.68 7.06
N ALA A 122 -3.50 14.59 7.71
CA ALA A 122 -2.76 14.32 8.94
C ALA A 122 -3.63 13.83 10.13
N ASP A 123 -4.93 14.15 10.13
CA ASP A 123 -5.83 13.81 11.24
C ASP A 123 -6.28 12.34 11.21
N TRP A 124 -6.12 11.65 10.07
CA TRP A 124 -6.72 10.32 9.88
C TRP A 124 -5.90 9.30 9.09
N ALA A 125 -5.01 9.73 8.19
CA ALA A 125 -4.16 8.83 7.45
C ALA A 125 -2.99 8.37 8.35
N HIS A 126 -2.79 7.05 8.44
CA HIS A 126 -1.64 6.50 9.16
C HIS A 126 -0.36 6.66 8.33
N VAL A 127 -0.47 6.48 7.02
CA VAL A 127 0.63 6.56 6.06
C VAL A 127 0.27 7.55 4.96
N VAL A 128 1.26 8.28 4.47
CA VAL A 128 1.21 9.05 3.22
C VAL A 128 2.49 8.78 2.42
N ASN A 129 2.50 9.15 1.15
CA ASN A 129 3.69 9.10 0.31
C ASN A 129 4.04 10.48 -0.28
N ALA A 130 5.32 10.65 -0.60
CA ALA A 130 5.85 11.85 -1.22
C ALA A 130 6.85 11.48 -2.31
N HIS A 131 6.89 12.25 -3.38
CA HIS A 131 7.92 12.16 -4.41
C HIS A 131 9.23 12.78 -3.92
N THR A 132 10.36 12.18 -4.29
CA THR A 132 11.71 12.68 -3.97
C THR A 132 12.23 13.70 -4.99
N LEU A 133 11.50 13.93 -6.08
CA LEU A 133 11.81 14.86 -7.17
C LEU A 133 10.62 15.82 -7.38
N PRO A 134 10.87 17.11 -7.64
CA PRO A 134 10.14 17.86 -8.64
C PRO A 134 11.03 17.94 -9.90
N GLY A 135 10.76 17.12 -10.92
CA GLY A 135 11.58 17.07 -12.13
C GLY A 135 10.87 16.44 -13.34
N GLU A 136 11.37 16.74 -14.55
CA GLU A 136 10.74 16.50 -15.87
C GLU A 136 10.48 15.03 -16.26
N GLY A 137 10.87 14.05 -15.44
CA GLY A 137 10.79 12.62 -15.74
C GLY A 137 9.39 11.98 -15.67
N ILE A 138 8.35 12.74 -15.31
CA ILE A 138 6.97 12.24 -15.19
C ILE A 138 6.34 11.89 -16.55
N ILE A 139 6.83 12.49 -17.64
CA ILE A 139 6.19 12.41 -18.97
C ILE A 139 6.50 11.08 -19.68
N SER A 140 7.64 10.44 -19.42
CA SER A 140 8.04 9.19 -20.08
C SER A 140 7.40 7.92 -19.51
N GLY A 141 6.83 7.97 -18.30
CA GLY A 141 6.24 6.80 -17.61
C GLY A 141 4.82 6.43 -18.05
N LEU A 142 4.14 7.30 -18.81
CA LEU A 142 2.73 7.16 -19.20
C LEU A 142 2.47 6.18 -20.36
N LYS A 143 3.39 5.25 -20.65
CA LYS A 143 3.27 4.26 -21.75
C LYS A 143 3.67 2.83 -21.34
N ALA A 144 2.78 2.07 -20.70
CA ALA A 144 2.00 0.98 -21.32
C ALA A 144 1.16 0.18 -20.29
N GLY A 145 0.00 -0.33 -20.74
CA GLY A 145 -1.01 -1.06 -19.97
C GLY A 145 -2.26 -0.21 -19.71
N ASP A 146 -3.39 -0.82 -19.33
CA ASP A 146 -4.79 -0.30 -19.28
C ASP A 146 -5.26 0.74 -20.33
N GLY A 147 -4.47 1.02 -21.36
CA GLY A 147 -4.60 2.16 -22.24
C GLY A 147 -3.95 3.46 -21.72
N LEU A 148 -3.58 3.55 -20.43
CA LEU A 148 -3.08 4.78 -19.79
C LEU A 148 -1.71 4.65 -19.11
N GLY A 149 -1.06 3.50 -19.27
CA GLY A 149 0.35 3.34 -18.91
C GLY A 149 0.62 2.43 -17.71
N GLN A 150 -0.42 1.80 -17.13
CA GLN A 150 -0.27 0.92 -15.97
C GLN A 150 0.26 -0.47 -16.34
N GLN A 151 1.47 -0.80 -15.90
CA GLN A 151 2.01 -2.17 -16.02
C GLN A 151 1.63 -3.03 -14.79
N TYR A 152 1.30 -4.30 -15.02
CA TYR A 152 0.96 -5.26 -13.96
C TYR A 152 2.05 -6.33 -13.82
N ARG A 153 2.33 -6.71 -12.57
CA ARG A 153 3.25 -7.80 -12.22
C ARG A 153 2.59 -8.75 -11.23
N THR A 154 3.08 -9.97 -11.17
CA THR A 154 2.54 -10.98 -10.25
C THR A 154 3.11 -10.80 -8.83
N PRO A 155 2.38 -11.21 -7.77
CA PRO A 155 2.92 -11.22 -6.41
C PRO A 155 4.24 -11.97 -6.30
N HIS A 156 4.39 -13.09 -7.02
CA HIS A 156 5.65 -13.83 -7.05
C HIS A 156 6.80 -12.99 -7.59
N ASP A 157 6.61 -12.27 -8.70
CA ASP A 157 7.68 -11.45 -9.27
C ASP A 157 8.13 -10.35 -8.30
N VAL A 158 7.19 -9.62 -7.71
CA VAL A 158 7.54 -8.48 -6.85
C VAL A 158 8.08 -8.91 -5.48
N LEU A 159 7.55 -9.99 -4.89
CA LEU A 159 8.03 -10.46 -3.58
C LEU A 159 9.32 -11.26 -3.75
N VAL A 160 9.35 -12.26 -4.63
CA VAL A 160 10.49 -13.20 -4.71
C VAL A 160 11.68 -12.58 -5.44
N LYS A 161 11.44 -11.92 -6.59
CA LYS A 161 12.54 -11.40 -7.44
C LYS A 161 12.99 -10.02 -6.99
N ASP A 162 12.05 -9.12 -6.69
CA ASP A 162 12.39 -7.73 -6.37
C ASP A 162 12.54 -7.45 -4.87
N GLY A 163 12.11 -8.40 -4.01
CA GLY A 163 12.24 -8.24 -2.57
C GLY A 163 11.26 -7.24 -1.96
N CYS A 164 10.14 -6.93 -2.62
CA CYS A 164 9.07 -6.12 -2.03
C CYS A 164 8.49 -6.80 -0.78
N ASP A 165 7.75 -6.02 0.01
CA ASP A 165 7.13 -6.49 1.26
C ASP A 165 5.62 -6.56 1.22
N VAL A 166 4.97 -5.59 0.58
CA VAL A 166 3.51 -5.46 0.53
C VAL A 166 3.12 -5.30 -0.93
N ILE A 167 2.06 -5.99 -1.35
CA ILE A 167 1.44 -5.76 -2.65
C ILE A 167 0.31 -4.75 -2.52
N ILE A 168 0.19 -3.83 -3.47
CA ILE A 168 -0.96 -2.91 -3.58
C ILE A 168 -1.82 -3.34 -4.77
N VAL A 169 -3.09 -3.66 -4.52
CA VAL A 169 -4.00 -4.16 -5.56
C VAL A 169 -5.30 -3.36 -5.54
N GLY A 170 -5.64 -2.72 -6.67
CA GLY A 170 -6.91 -2.01 -6.83
C GLY A 170 -7.90 -2.82 -7.67
N ARG A 171 -8.00 -2.45 -8.94
CA ARG A 171 -8.91 -3.03 -9.95
C ARG A 171 -9.01 -4.55 -10.01
N GLY A 172 -7.98 -5.28 -9.61
CA GLY A 172 -8.00 -6.75 -9.50
C GLY A 172 -8.96 -7.30 -8.43
N ILE A 173 -9.43 -6.44 -7.51
CA ILE A 173 -10.30 -6.81 -6.39
C ILE A 173 -11.78 -6.56 -6.71
N TYR A 174 -12.12 -5.35 -7.14
CA TYR A 174 -13.52 -4.87 -7.15
C TYR A 174 -14.05 -4.41 -8.51
N LYS A 175 -13.30 -4.59 -9.61
CA LYS A 175 -13.84 -4.29 -10.94
C LYS A 175 -15.13 -5.09 -11.21
N PRO A 176 -16.07 -4.57 -12.03
CA PRO A 176 -17.29 -5.27 -12.40
C PRO A 176 -17.03 -6.73 -12.81
N GLY A 177 -17.83 -7.66 -12.27
CA GLY A 177 -17.67 -9.10 -12.47
C GLY A 177 -16.73 -9.80 -11.48
N ARG A 178 -16.24 -9.10 -10.45
CA ARG A 178 -15.43 -9.67 -9.37
C ARG A 178 -16.19 -9.63 -8.05
N ASP A 179 -15.93 -10.62 -7.20
CA ASP A 179 -16.30 -10.61 -5.79
C ASP A 179 -15.11 -10.07 -4.97
N PRO A 180 -15.22 -8.88 -4.36
CA PRO A 180 -14.15 -8.29 -3.57
C PRO A 180 -13.62 -9.20 -2.46
N VAL A 181 -14.49 -9.99 -1.82
CA VAL A 181 -14.09 -10.90 -0.73
C VAL A 181 -13.28 -12.06 -1.27
N ALA A 182 -13.76 -12.70 -2.35
CA ALA A 182 -13.05 -13.81 -2.98
C ALA A 182 -11.68 -13.37 -3.53
N GLU A 183 -11.61 -12.20 -4.18
CA GLU A 183 -10.37 -11.67 -4.72
C GLU A 183 -9.40 -11.21 -3.64
N ALA A 184 -9.88 -10.59 -2.55
CA ALA A 184 -9.02 -10.22 -1.42
C ALA A 184 -8.37 -11.46 -0.79
N LYS A 185 -9.13 -12.54 -0.57
CA LYS A 185 -8.58 -13.83 -0.09
C LYS A 185 -7.56 -14.41 -1.07
N ARG A 186 -7.85 -14.36 -2.37
CA ARG A 186 -6.93 -14.85 -3.42
C ARG A 186 -5.61 -14.10 -3.39
N TYR A 187 -5.63 -12.76 -3.32
CA TYR A 187 -4.41 -11.96 -3.26
C TYR A 187 -3.69 -12.04 -1.92
N GLN A 188 -4.41 -12.13 -0.80
CA GLN A 188 -3.82 -12.39 0.52
C GLN A 188 -3.00 -13.68 0.48
N LYS A 189 -3.61 -14.79 0.02
CA LYS A 189 -2.93 -16.07 -0.10
C LYS A 189 -1.73 -15.97 -1.05
N ALA A 190 -1.91 -15.38 -2.24
CA ALA A 190 -0.83 -15.27 -3.22
C ALA A 190 0.34 -14.41 -2.72
N GLY A 191 0.07 -13.31 -2.02
CA GLY A 191 1.09 -12.47 -1.40
C GLY A 191 1.83 -13.18 -0.27
N TRP A 192 1.11 -13.92 0.57
CA TRP A 192 1.71 -14.67 1.66
C TRP A 192 2.55 -15.86 1.19
N ASP A 193 2.03 -16.66 0.25
CA ASP A 193 2.77 -17.76 -0.38
C ASP A 193 4.06 -17.25 -1.04
N ALA A 194 4.00 -16.11 -1.75
CA ALA A 194 5.15 -15.50 -2.38
C ALA A 194 6.18 -14.99 -1.36
N TYR A 195 5.72 -14.44 -0.22
CA TYR A 195 6.60 -14.08 0.90
C TYR A 195 7.31 -15.33 1.47
N LEU A 196 6.60 -16.41 1.74
CA LEU A 196 7.20 -17.66 2.23
C LEU A 196 8.23 -18.22 1.23
N ALA A 197 7.90 -18.22 -0.06
CA ALA A 197 8.82 -18.63 -1.12
C ALA A 197 10.07 -17.74 -1.15
N SER A 198 9.93 -16.43 -0.92
CA SER A 198 11.06 -15.50 -0.90
C SER A 198 12.02 -15.76 0.27
N LEU A 199 11.51 -16.20 1.43
CA LEU A 199 12.32 -16.61 2.57
C LEU A 199 13.10 -17.89 2.27
N ALA A 200 12.44 -18.89 1.67
CA ALA A 200 13.09 -20.13 1.25
C ALA A 200 14.20 -19.86 0.22
N ALA A 201 13.92 -19.00 -0.77
CA ALA A 201 14.89 -18.59 -1.79
C ALA A 201 16.08 -17.82 -1.20
N ALA A 202 15.91 -17.10 -0.09
CA ALA A 202 17.00 -16.42 0.61
C ALA A 202 17.84 -17.40 1.46
N ALA A 203 17.20 -18.41 2.06
CA ALA A 203 17.90 -19.44 2.84
C ALA A 203 18.80 -20.34 1.98
N GLY A 204 18.40 -20.64 0.74
CA GLY A 204 19.18 -21.44 -0.22
C GLY A 204 20.31 -20.69 -0.94
N ARG A 205 20.50 -19.40 -0.65
CA ARG A 205 21.61 -18.56 -1.18
C ARG A 205 22.82 -18.47 -0.23
N LYS A 206 22.82 -19.27 0.83
CA LYS A 206 23.96 -19.40 1.75
C LYS A 206 25.06 -20.26 1.15
#